data_AF-A0A0W0Z243-F1
#
_entry.id   AF-A0A0W0Z243-F1
#
_cell.length_a   1.000
_cell.length_b   1.000
_cell.length_c   1.000
_cell.angle_alpha   90.00
_cell.angle_beta   90.00
_cell.angle_gamma   90.00
#
_symmetry.space_group_name_H-M   'P 1'
#
loop_
_entity.id
_entity.type
_entity.pdbx_description
1 polymer ?
#
loop_
_entity_poly.entity_id
_entity_poly.type
_entity_poly.pdbx_seq_one_letter_code
_entity_poly.pdbx_strand_id
1 'polypeptide(L)' 'MKKIPIEQQLLFINEVEKITGCNRMTLRRWWTTGNFPKPVKLNGSVLAWHYDTIQGWINEDTKSTFNPPM' A
#
# COMPACT_ATOMS: atom_id res chain seq x y z
N MET A 1 18.64 25.93 -10.70
CA MET A 1 18.29 25.08 -9.54
C MET A 1 17.17 24.14 -9.97
N LYS A 2 17.43 22.85 -10.17
CA LYS A 2 16.38 21.86 -10.42
C LYS A 2 15.58 21.72 -9.12
N LYS A 3 14.30 22.14 -9.12
CA LYS A 3 13.36 21.70 -8.09
C LYS A 3 13.23 20.20 -8.29
N ILE A 4 13.81 19.41 -7.39
CA ILE A 4 13.45 18.00 -7.28
C ILE A 4 12.01 18.05 -6.76
N PRO A 5 11.00 17.66 -7.56
CA PRO A 5 9.67 17.58 -7.01
C PRO A 5 9.74 16.49 -5.94
N ILE A 6 9.33 16.83 -4.73
CA ILE A 6 9.14 15.83 -3.67
C ILE A 6 7.91 15.03 -4.12
N GLU A 7 8.10 14.07 -5.01
CA GLU A 7 7.05 13.18 -5.50
C GLU A 7 6.83 12.07 -4.48
N GLN A 8 6.43 12.47 -3.26
CA GLN A 8 5.85 11.51 -2.34
C GLN A 8 4.45 11.18 -2.85
N GLN A 9 4.38 10.25 -3.80
CA GLN A 9 3.12 9.80 -4.37
C GLN A 9 2.39 8.97 -3.31
N LEU A 10 1.27 9.51 -2.85
CA LEU A 10 0.39 8.83 -1.91
C LEU A 10 -0.69 8.09 -2.70
N LEU A 11 -0.83 6.80 -2.38
CA LEU A 11 -1.86 5.93 -2.90
C LEU A 11 -3.02 5.88 -1.91
N PHE A 12 -4.22 6.21 -2.37
CA PHE A 12 -5.44 5.98 -1.61
C PHE A 12 -5.91 4.55 -1.77
N ILE A 13 -6.83 4.12 -0.91
CA ILE A 13 -7.32 2.74 -0.89
C ILE A 13 -7.80 2.23 -2.25
N ASN A 14 -8.47 3.07 -3.05
CA ASN A 14 -8.94 2.70 -4.39
C ASN A 14 -7.78 2.42 -5.37
N GLU A 15 -6.67 3.15 -5.25
CA GLU A 15 -5.48 2.93 -6.08
C GLU A 15 -4.73 1.68 -5.62
N VAL A 16 -4.65 1.45 -4.31
CA VAL A 16 -4.11 0.21 -3.76
C VAL A 16 -4.95 -1.00 -4.19
N GLU A 17 -6.28 -0.92 -4.18
CA GLU A 17 -7.18 -1.97 -4.70
C GLU A 17 -6.86 -2.31 -6.16
N LYS A 18 -6.68 -1.29 -7.03
CA LYS A 18 -6.35 -1.50 -8.45
C LYS A 18 -4.97 -2.12 -8.66
N ILE A 19 -3.96 -1.66 -7.92
CA ILE A 19 -2.58 -2.12 -8.08
C ILE A 19 -2.41 -3.54 -7.54
N THR A 20 -3.04 -3.84 -6.40
CA THR A 20 -2.91 -5.15 -5.74
C THR A 20 -3.94 -6.19 -6.23
N GLY A 21 -5.00 -5.75 -6.91
CA GLY A 21 -6.16 -6.59 -7.26
C GLY A 21 -6.96 -7.09 -6.05
N CYS A 22 -6.64 -6.64 -4.83
CA CYS A 22 -7.26 -7.07 -3.60
C CYS A 22 -8.34 -6.08 -3.16
N ASN A 23 -9.47 -6.56 -2.65
CA ASN A 23 -10.49 -5.64 -2.14
C ASN A 23 -10.07 -4.97 -0.83
N ARG A 24 -10.67 -3.81 -0.53
CA ARG A 24 -10.43 -3.02 0.70
C ARG A 24 -10.61 -3.80 2.00
N MET A 25 -11.52 -4.76 2.05
CA MET A 25 -11.78 -5.53 3.28
C MET A 25 -10.63 -6.48 3.56
N THR A 26 -10.08 -7.08 2.51
CA THR A 26 -8.91 -7.96 2.55
C THR A 26 -7.68 -7.16 2.93
N LEU A 27 -7.44 -6.04 2.25
CA LEU A 27 -6.37 -5.11 2.60
C LEU A 27 -6.51 -4.67 4.08
N ARG A 28 -7.74 -4.34 4.52
CA ARG A 28 -8.03 -3.94 5.90
C ARG A 28 -7.66 -5.00 6.91
N ARG A 29 -8.06 -6.24 6.65
CA ARG A 29 -7.66 -7.38 7.47
C ARG A 29 -6.14 -7.47 7.53
N TRP A 30 -5.46 -7.43 6.38
CA TRP A 30 -4.01 -7.64 6.33
C TRP A 30 -3.19 -6.55 7.01
N TRP A 31 -3.50 -5.27 6.86
CA TRP A 31 -2.72 -4.24 7.56
C TRP A 31 -3.01 -4.22 9.06
N THR A 32 -4.17 -4.72 9.46
CA THR A 32 -4.52 -4.88 10.89
C THR A 32 -3.80 -6.08 11.49
N THR A 33 -3.66 -7.18 10.74
CA THR A 33 -2.92 -8.38 11.18
C THR A 33 -1.40 -8.27 11.01
N GLY A 34 -0.90 -7.24 10.32
CA GLY A 34 0.52 -7.00 10.10
C GLY A 34 1.10 -7.64 8.83
N ASN A 35 0.25 -8.18 7.96
CA ASN A 35 0.64 -8.84 6.71
C ASN A 35 0.69 -7.90 5.50
N PHE A 36 0.29 -6.64 5.68
CA PHE A 36 0.32 -5.61 4.65
C PHE A 36 0.81 -4.30 5.25
N PRO A 37 1.46 -3.41 4.46
CA PRO A 37 1.90 -2.12 4.97
C PRO A 37 0.76 -1.33 5.62
N LYS A 38 1.05 -0.68 6.75
CA LYS A 38 0.05 0.12 7.47
C LYS A 38 -0.21 1.45 6.74
N PRO A 39 -1.47 1.88 6.61
CA PRO A 39 -1.77 3.19 6.06
C PRO A 39 -1.33 4.31 7.00
N VAL A 40 -0.92 5.42 6.40
CA VAL A 40 -0.80 6.72 7.05
C VAL A 40 -2.17 7.39 7.07
N LYS A 41 -2.51 8.00 8.22
CA LYS A 41 -3.74 8.80 8.37
C LYS A 41 -3.48 10.25 7.98
N LEU A 42 -4.09 10.71 6.90
CA LEU A 42 -4.14 12.10 6.49
C LEU A 42 -5.38 12.77 7.10
N ASN A 43 -5.20 13.95 7.71
CA ASN A 43 -6.27 14.76 8.32
C ASN A 43 -7.26 13.95 9.19
N GLY A 44 -6.75 12.96 9.92
CA GLY A 44 -7.50 12.19 10.92
C GLY A 44 -8.38 11.05 10.41
N SER A 45 -8.77 11.02 9.13
CA SER A 45 -9.72 10.03 8.61
C SER A 45 -9.29 9.34 7.32
N VAL A 46 -8.48 9.99 6.48
CA VAL A 46 -8.15 9.48 5.15
C VAL A 46 -6.95 8.55 5.25
N LEU A 47 -7.08 7.32 4.75
CA LEU A 47 -6.00 6.34 4.72
C LEU A 47 -5.26 6.41 3.39
N ALA A 48 -3.93 6.53 3.46
CA ALA A 48 -3.06 6.54 2.30
C ALA A 48 -1.77 5.75 2.56
N TRP A 49 -1.12 5.31 1.49
CA TRP A 49 0.16 4.61 1.53
C TRP A 49 1.18 5.34 0.67
N HIS A 50 2.45 5.29 1.06
CA HIS A 50 3.50 5.70 0.16
C HIS A 50 3.62 4.69 -1.00
N TYR A 51 3.71 5.21 -2.22
CA TYR A 51 3.85 4.42 -3.43
C TYR A 51 5.01 3.42 -3.31
N ASP A 52 6.19 3.89 -2.88
CA ASP A 52 7.39 3.08 -2.73
C ASP A 52 7.20 1.91 -1.75
N THR A 53 6.41 2.12 -0.70
CA THR A 53 6.10 1.06 0.28
C THR A 53 5.24 -0.03 -0.34
N ILE A 54 4.22 0.33 -1.13
CA ILE A 54 3.38 -0.65 -1.83
C ILE A 54 4.18 -1.37 -2.91
N GLN A 55 4.99 -0.65 -3.68
CA GLN A 55 5.88 -1.26 -4.68
C GLN A 55 6.88 -2.22 -4.05
N GLY A 56 7.50 -1.84 -2.92
CA GLY A 56 8.40 -2.70 -2.17
C GLY A 56 7.71 -4.00 -1.74
N TRP A 57 6.51 -3.90 -1.16
CA TRP A 57 5.73 -5.07 -0.77
C TRP A 57 5.42 -6.01 -1.94
N ILE A 58 5.01 -5.48 -3.10
CA ILE A 58 4.76 -6.31 -4.31
C ILE A 58 6.04 -7.01 -4.77
N ASN A 59 7.17 -6.30 -4.76
CA ASN A 59 8.46 -6.83 -5.21
C ASN A 59 9.07 -7.85 -4.23
N GLU A 60 8.76 -7.75 -2.95
CA GLU A 60 9.13 -8.76 -1.95
C GLU A 60 8.25 -10.00 -2.08
N ASP A 61 6.93 -9.84 -2.27
CA ASP A 61 5.96 -10.94 -2.33
C ASP A 61 6.06 -11.74 -3.65
N THR A 62 6.45 -11.11 -4.76
CA THR A 62 6.70 -11.81 -6.05
C THR A 62 7.90 -12.78 -6.01
N LYS A 63 8.78 -12.69 -5.00
CA LYS A 63 9.84 -13.69 -4.76
C LYS A 63 9.35 -14.90 -3.96
N SER A 64 8.20 -14.77 -3.28
CA SER A 64 7.61 -15.79 -2.42
C SER A 64 6.23 -16.15 -2.96
N THR A 65 6.20 -16.91 -4.06
CA THR A 65 5.03 -17.65 -4.60
C THR A 65 3.70 -17.25 -3.97
N PHE A 66 3.05 -16.20 -4.50
CA PHE A 66 1.86 -15.52 -3.96
C PHE A 66 0.97 -16.45 -3.12
N ASN A 67 1.21 -16.47 -1.80
CA ASN A 67 0.44 -17.25 -0.86
C ASN A 67 -0.22 -16.25 0.08
N PRO A 68 -1.34 -15.64 -0.33
CA PRO A 68 -2.02 -14.67 0.51
C PRO A 68 -2.29 -15.33 1.87
N PRO A 69 -2.01 -14.65 2.99
CA PRO A 69 -2.23 -15.20 4.31
C PRO A 69 -3.73 -15.47 4.46
N MET A 70 -4.12 -16.75 4.36
CA MET A 70 -5.47 -17.22 4.65
C MET A 70 -5.77 -17.08 6.15
#